data_AF-A0A319CSC7-F1
#
_entry.id   AF-A0A319CSC7-F1
#
_cell.length_a   1.000
_cell.length_b   1.000
_cell.length_c   1.000
_cell.angle_alpha   90.00
_cell.angle_beta   90.00
_cell.angle_gamma   90.00
#
_symmetry.space_group_name_H-M   'P 1'
#
loop_
_entity.id
_entity.type
_entity.pdbx_description
1 polymer ?
#
loop_
_entity_poly.entity_id
_entity_poly.type
_entity_poly.pdbx_seq_one_letter_code
_entity_poly.pdbx_strand_id
1 'polypeptide(L)'
;MADDSKGQSQLTSHIREELNFKYCDIMLLACCFCSGLLDSTMYNAYNTFVSMQTGNTIFLGLGASGQDTRPYDWARSLTAIACYAIGSFLFSRVNVFLGPKRRGTLITSFLLQVILVIIAAALVQSNVIVSTLADAHATPYITHWPQEATIVLLSMQSAGQTVASRVLGYNEVPTVVITSLLCDLMMDPKLFLLRNEKRDRRVIAFILTLLGAIAGGGISKATGNIWASLWIIAGIKFVIAVSFTFWHAK
;
A
#
# COMPACT_ATOMS: atom_id res chain seq x y z
N MET A 1 -33.81 -13.70 30.00
CA MET A 1 -32.83 -14.62 29.38
C MET A 1 -31.46 -14.03 29.63
N ALA A 2 -30.58 -14.83 30.22
CA ALA A 2 -29.61 -14.43 31.24
C ALA A 2 -28.41 -13.59 30.74
N ASP A 3 -27.92 -12.80 31.70
CA ASP A 3 -26.64 -12.07 31.80
C ASP A 3 -25.44 -12.95 31.39
N ASP A 4 -24.79 -12.62 30.28
CA ASP A 4 -23.56 -13.29 29.79
C ASP A 4 -22.39 -12.29 29.64
N SER A 5 -22.36 -11.24 30.48
CA SER A 5 -21.38 -10.14 30.37
C SER A 5 -20.21 -10.20 31.37
N LYS A 6 -20.12 -11.25 32.19
CA LYS A 6 -19.11 -11.36 33.26
C LYS A 6 -17.90 -12.18 32.80
N GLY A 7 -16.94 -11.51 32.19
CA GLY A 7 -15.60 -12.11 31.97
C GLY A 7 -14.77 -11.57 30.82
N GLN A 8 -15.20 -10.53 30.10
CA GLN A 8 -14.31 -9.95 29.08
C GLN A 8 -13.25 -9.09 29.76
N SER A 9 -11.98 -9.50 29.62
CA SER A 9 -10.81 -8.68 29.98
C SER A 9 -10.94 -7.29 29.35
N GLN A 10 -10.50 -6.23 30.06
CA GLN A 10 -10.50 -4.86 29.53
C GLN A 10 -9.79 -4.74 28.17
N LEU A 11 -8.85 -5.63 27.90
CA LEU A 11 -8.19 -5.72 26.59
C LEU A 11 -9.14 -6.21 25.49
N THR A 12 -9.99 -7.19 25.79
CA THR A 12 -10.96 -7.75 24.85
C THR A 12 -12.06 -6.75 24.51
N SER A 13 -12.50 -5.93 25.47
CA SER A 13 -13.43 -4.84 25.20
C SER A 13 -12.78 -3.76 24.33
N HIS A 14 -11.56 -3.32 24.67
CA HIS A 14 -10.82 -2.28 23.94
C HIS A 14 -10.58 -2.63 22.46
N ILE A 15 -10.26 -3.90 22.17
CA ILE A 15 -10.03 -4.40 20.80
C ILE A 15 -11.34 -4.46 20.00
N ARG A 16 -12.48 -4.71 20.66
CA ARG A 16 -13.79 -4.87 20.01
C ARG A 16 -14.53 -3.55 19.79
N GLU A 17 -14.10 -2.47 20.42
CA GLU A 17 -14.65 -1.13 20.24
C GLU A 17 -14.61 -0.66 18.79
N GLU A 18 -15.69 0.00 18.37
CA GLU A 18 -15.74 0.67 17.07
C GLU A 18 -15.05 2.03 17.15
N LEU A 19 -14.17 2.31 16.19
CA LEU A 19 -13.45 3.58 16.16
C LEU A 19 -14.30 4.71 15.61
N ASN A 20 -14.09 5.91 16.16
CA ASN A 20 -14.57 7.13 15.53
C ASN A 20 -13.64 7.49 14.35
N PHE A 21 -14.17 7.40 13.13
CA PHE A 21 -13.38 7.66 11.92
C PHE A 21 -13.04 9.13 11.68
N LYS A 22 -13.50 10.05 12.53
CA LYS A 22 -13.13 11.47 12.46
C LYS A 22 -11.60 11.62 12.56
N TYR A 23 -10.99 12.23 11.54
CA TYR A 23 -9.53 12.42 11.37
C TYR A 23 -8.72 11.18 10.97
N CYS A 24 -9.34 10.04 10.69
CA CYS A 24 -8.60 8.86 10.20
C CYS A 24 -8.02 9.05 8.79
N ASP A 25 -8.40 10.12 8.08
CA ASP A 25 -7.79 10.55 6.81
C ASP A 25 -6.27 10.74 6.93
N ILE A 26 -5.75 11.19 8.08
CA ILE A 26 -4.30 11.39 8.23
C ILE A 26 -3.49 10.11 8.03
N MET A 27 -4.07 8.95 8.41
CA MET A 27 -3.46 7.64 8.22
C MET A 27 -3.48 7.23 6.75
N LEU A 28 -4.56 7.58 6.04
CA LEU A 28 -4.69 7.33 4.61
C LEU A 28 -3.80 8.26 3.78
N LEU A 29 -3.56 9.48 4.25
CA LEU A 29 -2.60 10.42 3.67
C LEU A 29 -1.16 9.90 3.81
N ALA A 30 -0.79 9.37 5.00
CA ALA A 30 0.48 8.68 5.17
C ALA A 30 0.61 7.45 4.25
N CYS A 31 -0.49 6.71 4.05
CA CYS A 31 -0.56 5.62 3.08
C CYS A 31 -0.34 6.08 1.63
N CYS A 32 -0.82 7.25 1.23
CA CYS A 32 -0.56 7.83 -0.10
C CYS A 32 0.93 8.09 -0.31
N PHE A 33 1.61 8.66 0.70
CA PHE A 33 3.07 8.81 0.68
C PHE A 33 3.78 7.45 0.53
N CYS A 34 3.37 6.45 1.34
CA CYS A 34 3.91 5.09 1.23
C CYS A 34 3.70 4.47 -0.14
N SER A 35 2.54 4.67 -0.79
CA SER A 35 2.27 4.16 -2.13
C SER A 35 3.21 4.74 -3.17
N GLY A 36 3.41 6.07 -3.16
CA GLY A 36 4.36 6.71 -4.08
C GLY A 36 5.80 6.22 -3.85
N LEU A 37 6.22 6.17 -2.58
CA LEU A 37 7.54 5.68 -2.18
C LEU A 37 7.77 4.24 -2.63
N LEU A 38 6.78 3.38 -2.42
CA LEU A 38 6.82 1.97 -2.78
C LEU A 38 6.89 1.78 -4.29
N ASP A 39 5.93 2.34 -5.03
CA ASP A 39 5.84 2.10 -6.47
C ASP A 39 6.99 2.72 -7.25
N SER A 40 7.51 3.89 -6.85
CA SER A 40 8.72 4.43 -7.47
C SER A 40 9.94 3.54 -7.23
N THR A 41 10.10 3.03 -6.01
CA THR A 41 11.20 2.13 -5.65
C THR A 41 11.11 0.82 -6.44
N MET A 42 9.93 0.21 -6.47
CA MET A 42 9.69 -1.08 -7.12
C MET A 42 9.77 -0.99 -8.64
N TYR A 43 9.25 0.09 -9.23
CA TYR A 43 9.33 0.31 -10.66
C TYR A 43 10.78 0.50 -11.12
N ASN A 44 11.56 1.29 -10.37
CA ASN A 44 12.97 1.53 -10.68
C ASN A 44 13.82 0.24 -10.62
N ALA A 45 13.54 -0.65 -9.66
CA ALA A 45 14.27 -1.91 -9.54
C ALA A 45 13.77 -3.01 -10.49
N TYR A 46 12.45 -3.20 -10.58
CA TYR A 46 11.85 -4.39 -11.20
C TYR A 46 10.98 -4.11 -12.44
N ASN A 47 10.85 -2.85 -12.87
CA ASN A 47 9.98 -2.43 -13.96
C ASN A 47 8.51 -2.85 -13.76
N THR A 48 8.05 -2.83 -12.51
CA THR A 48 6.70 -3.28 -12.14
C THR A 48 6.18 -2.46 -10.95
N PHE A 49 4.91 -2.11 -11.00
CA PHE A 49 4.22 -1.47 -9.89
C PHE A 49 3.64 -2.54 -8.96
N VAL A 50 3.68 -2.34 -7.65
CA VAL A 50 3.07 -3.30 -6.70
C VAL A 50 1.74 -2.79 -6.18
N SER A 51 1.50 -1.48 -6.25
CA SER A 51 0.21 -0.89 -5.92
C SER A 51 -0.61 -0.56 -7.18
N MET A 52 -0.03 0.08 -8.19
CA MET A 52 -0.74 0.51 -9.40
C MET A 52 -0.93 -0.58 -10.47
N GLN A 53 -2.07 -1.26 -10.45
CA GLN A 53 -2.34 -2.35 -11.41
C GLN A 53 -2.64 -1.90 -12.85
N THR A 54 -3.09 -0.64 -13.06
CA THR A 54 -3.38 -0.14 -14.41
C THR A 54 -2.15 -0.19 -15.33
N GLY A 55 -0.98 0.22 -14.83
CA GLY A 55 0.27 0.16 -15.60
C GLY A 55 0.71 -1.28 -15.88
N ASN A 56 0.60 -2.17 -14.88
CA ASN A 56 0.92 -3.59 -15.03
C ASN A 56 0.04 -4.27 -16.09
N THR A 57 -1.24 -3.90 -16.20
CA THR A 57 -2.11 -4.44 -17.25
C THR A 57 -1.59 -4.07 -18.65
N ILE A 58 -1.03 -2.88 -18.82
CA ILE A 58 -0.40 -2.46 -20.08
C ILE A 58 0.88 -3.26 -20.34
N PHE A 59 1.77 -3.42 -19.35
CA PHE A 59 2.99 -4.22 -19.49
C PHE A 59 2.68 -5.70 -19.81
N LEU A 60 1.65 -6.27 -19.19
CA LEU A 60 1.18 -7.61 -19.54
C LEU A 60 0.70 -7.70 -21.00
N GLY A 61 -0.03 -6.68 -21.47
CA GLY A 61 -0.45 -6.60 -22.88
C GLY A 61 0.72 -6.44 -23.85
N LEU A 62 1.72 -5.62 -23.51
CA LEU A 62 2.93 -5.44 -24.30
C LEU A 62 3.70 -6.76 -24.42
N GLY A 63 3.85 -7.52 -23.34
CA GLY A 63 4.49 -8.83 -23.41
C GLY A 63 3.70 -9.86 -24.21
N ALA A 64 2.37 -9.84 -24.16
CA ALA A 64 1.54 -10.66 -25.04
C ALA A 64 1.77 -10.36 -26.53
N SER A 65 2.18 -9.13 -26.85
CA SER A 65 2.56 -8.70 -28.22
C SER A 65 4.05 -8.81 -28.53
N GLY A 66 4.87 -9.29 -27.59
CA GLY A 66 6.33 -9.39 -27.74
C GLY A 66 7.07 -8.05 -27.71
N GLN A 67 6.49 -7.01 -27.11
CA GLN A 67 7.05 -5.65 -27.02
C GLN A 67 7.66 -5.33 -25.65
N ASP A 68 8.03 -6.35 -24.88
CA ASP A 68 8.67 -6.14 -23.57
C ASP A 68 10.04 -5.50 -23.72
N THR A 69 10.33 -4.53 -22.84
CA THR A 69 11.65 -3.89 -22.78
C THR A 69 12.71 -4.78 -22.14
N ARG A 70 12.31 -5.69 -21.24
CA ARG A 70 13.19 -6.69 -20.63
C ARG A 70 12.55 -8.08 -20.68
N PRO A 71 13.35 -9.15 -20.77
CA PRO A 71 12.83 -10.50 -20.76
C PRO A 71 11.93 -10.78 -19.55
N TYR A 72 10.70 -11.22 -19.83
CA TYR A 72 9.70 -11.66 -18.85
C TYR A 72 9.12 -10.56 -17.94
N ASP A 73 9.18 -9.27 -18.31
CA ASP A 73 8.53 -8.19 -17.55
C ASP A 73 7.00 -8.39 -17.43
N TRP A 74 6.38 -9.03 -18.43
CA TRP A 74 4.98 -9.43 -18.39
C TRP A 74 4.64 -10.36 -17.22
N ALA A 75 5.57 -11.24 -16.82
CA ALA A 75 5.35 -12.21 -15.76
C ALA A 75 5.24 -11.51 -14.40
N ARG A 76 6.12 -10.53 -14.14
CA ARG A 76 6.10 -9.68 -12.94
C ARG A 76 4.80 -8.91 -12.82
N SER A 77 4.37 -8.34 -13.95
CA SER A 77 3.12 -7.59 -14.05
C SER A 77 1.91 -8.49 -13.78
N LEU A 78 1.89 -9.71 -14.34
CA LEU A 78 0.86 -10.70 -14.06
C LEU A 78 0.84 -11.11 -12.57
N THR A 79 2.02 -11.36 -11.98
CA THR A 79 2.15 -11.70 -10.55
C THR A 79 1.59 -10.58 -9.68
N ALA A 80 1.95 -9.32 -9.97
CA ALA A 80 1.45 -8.15 -9.23
C ALA A 80 -0.08 -8.06 -9.29
N ILE A 81 -0.68 -8.19 -10.48
CA ILE A 81 -2.13 -8.14 -10.68
C ILE A 81 -2.82 -9.27 -9.90
N ALA A 82 -2.36 -10.51 -10.07
CA ALA A 82 -2.95 -11.67 -9.42
C ALA A 82 -2.85 -11.58 -7.89
N CYS A 83 -1.68 -11.23 -7.36
CA CYS A 83 -1.45 -11.12 -5.92
C CYS A 83 -2.19 -9.93 -5.30
N TYR A 84 -2.32 -8.81 -6.02
CA TYR A 84 -3.14 -7.69 -5.58
C TYR A 84 -4.63 -8.07 -5.53
N ALA A 85 -5.13 -8.83 -6.52
CA ALA A 85 -6.51 -9.32 -6.52
C ALA A 85 -6.78 -10.31 -5.37
N ILE A 86 -5.88 -11.28 -5.17
CA ILE A 86 -5.94 -12.24 -4.06
C ILE A 86 -5.86 -11.51 -2.71
N GLY A 87 -4.92 -10.57 -2.57
CA GLY A 87 -4.77 -9.74 -1.38
C GLY A 87 -6.05 -8.95 -1.09
N SER A 88 -6.64 -8.32 -2.10
CA SER A 88 -7.90 -7.58 -1.96
C SER A 88 -9.03 -8.47 -1.44
N PHE A 89 -9.13 -9.69 -1.96
CA PHE A 89 -10.09 -10.68 -1.50
C PHE A 89 -9.82 -11.07 -0.03
N LEU A 90 -8.60 -11.46 0.31
CA LEU A 90 -8.23 -11.92 1.66
C LEU A 90 -8.44 -10.83 2.70
N PHE A 91 -7.91 -9.61 2.47
CA PHE A 91 -8.09 -8.49 3.39
C PHE A 91 -9.56 -8.11 3.53
N SER A 92 -10.36 -8.16 2.45
CA SER A 92 -11.80 -7.94 2.54
C SER A 92 -12.49 -8.98 3.43
N ARG A 93 -12.15 -10.27 3.29
CA ARG A 93 -12.73 -11.34 4.12
C ARG A 93 -12.34 -11.23 5.58
N VAL A 94 -11.07 -10.91 5.86
CA VAL A 94 -10.59 -10.66 7.23
C VAL A 94 -11.35 -9.49 7.87
N ASN A 95 -11.57 -8.40 7.13
CA ASN A 95 -12.32 -7.24 7.64
C ASN A 95 -13.79 -7.58 7.94
N VAL A 96 -14.45 -8.34 7.07
CA VAL A 96 -15.84 -8.79 7.30
C VAL A 96 -15.92 -9.74 8.50
N PHE A 97 -14.99 -10.68 8.62
CA PHE A 97 -14.97 -11.68 9.69
C PHE A 97 -14.71 -11.05 11.07
N LEU A 98 -13.71 -10.16 11.18
CA LEU A 98 -13.36 -9.54 12.46
C LEU A 98 -14.29 -8.37 12.83
N GLY A 99 -15.00 -7.80 11.86
CA GLY A 99 -15.87 -6.64 12.02
C GLY A 99 -15.17 -5.38 11.51
N PRO A 100 -15.63 -4.77 10.40
CA PRO A 100 -14.85 -3.79 9.65
C PRO A 100 -14.52 -2.51 10.42
N LYS A 101 -15.37 -2.12 11.38
CA LYS A 101 -15.20 -0.88 12.16
C LYS A 101 -14.45 -1.07 13.49
N ARG A 102 -14.16 -2.32 13.86
CA ARG A 102 -13.53 -2.62 15.14
C ARG A 102 -12.06 -2.21 15.13
N ARG A 103 -11.60 -1.63 16.24
CA ARG A 103 -10.20 -1.24 16.47
C ARG A 103 -9.23 -2.38 16.15
N GLY A 104 -9.51 -3.57 16.68
CA GLY A 104 -8.73 -4.78 16.45
C GLY A 104 -8.57 -5.18 15.00
N THR A 105 -9.61 -4.99 14.19
CA THR A 105 -9.60 -5.31 12.76
C THR A 105 -8.64 -4.43 11.98
N LEU A 106 -8.69 -3.11 12.23
CA LEU A 106 -7.81 -2.14 11.57
C LEU A 106 -6.35 -2.33 12.00
N ILE A 107 -6.10 -2.55 13.31
CA ILE A 107 -4.77 -2.88 13.82
C ILE A 107 -4.25 -4.15 13.15
N THR A 108 -5.03 -5.23 13.13
CA THR A 108 -4.63 -6.51 12.52
C THR A 108 -4.35 -6.34 11.03
N SER A 109 -5.19 -5.60 10.30
CA SER A 109 -5.00 -5.31 8.88
C SER A 109 -3.67 -4.60 8.61
N PHE A 110 -3.35 -3.55 9.37
CA PHE A 110 -2.09 -2.84 9.20
C PHE A 110 -0.87 -3.63 9.69
N LEU A 111 -0.99 -4.43 10.77
CA LEU A 111 0.08 -5.31 11.23
C LEU A 111 0.42 -6.40 10.20
N LEU A 112 -0.60 -7.01 9.57
CA LEU A 112 -0.38 -7.97 8.49
C LEU A 112 0.36 -7.31 7.31
N GLN A 113 -0.02 -6.09 6.94
CA GLN A 113 0.71 -5.32 5.93
C GLN A 113 2.17 -5.09 6.35
N VAL A 114 2.42 -4.66 7.60
CA VAL A 114 3.78 -4.42 8.11
C VAL A 114 4.62 -5.70 8.05
N ILE A 115 4.07 -6.85 8.47
CA ILE A 115 4.78 -8.14 8.43
C ILE A 115 5.21 -8.48 7.00
N LEU A 116 4.31 -8.32 6.02
CA LEU A 116 4.63 -8.60 4.62
C LEU A 116 5.76 -7.69 4.09
N VAL A 117 5.75 -6.40 4.46
CA VAL A 117 6.83 -5.46 4.08
C VAL A 117 8.14 -5.79 4.79
N ILE A 118 8.11 -6.15 6.07
CA ILE A 118 9.32 -6.52 6.83
C ILE A 118 9.96 -7.78 6.24
N ILE A 119 9.16 -8.79 5.88
CA ILE A 119 9.68 -10.00 5.22
C ILE A 119 10.34 -9.63 3.89
N ALA A 120 9.68 -8.80 3.06
CA ALA A 120 10.25 -8.33 1.81
C ALA A 120 11.57 -7.54 2.04
N ALA A 121 11.58 -6.60 3.00
CA ALA A 121 12.76 -5.82 3.34
C ALA A 121 13.92 -6.70 3.83
N ALA A 122 13.63 -7.70 4.66
CA ALA A 122 14.62 -8.64 5.19
C ALA A 122 15.21 -9.54 4.09
N LEU A 123 14.39 -10.04 3.17
CA LEU A 123 14.85 -10.87 2.04
C LEU A 123 15.77 -10.09 1.09
N VAL A 124 15.45 -8.82 0.86
CA VAL A 124 16.24 -7.89 0.05
C VAL A 124 17.54 -7.51 0.76
N GLN A 125 17.47 -7.12 2.05
CA GLN A 125 18.65 -6.71 2.83
C GLN A 125 19.64 -7.87 3.08
N SER A 126 19.14 -9.09 3.26
CA SER A 126 19.98 -10.28 3.45
C SER A 126 20.66 -10.76 2.16
N ASN A 127 20.44 -10.09 1.03
CA ASN A 127 20.91 -10.47 -0.31
C ASN A 127 20.41 -11.86 -0.77
N VAL A 128 19.36 -12.40 -0.15
CA VAL A 128 18.64 -13.58 -0.69
C VAL A 128 17.95 -13.21 -2.01
N ILE A 129 17.44 -11.98 -2.10
CA ILE A 129 16.86 -11.42 -3.33
C ILE A 129 17.76 -10.29 -3.84
N VAL A 130 18.40 -10.54 -4.99
CA VAL A 130 19.18 -9.53 -5.72
C VAL A 130 18.26 -8.39 -6.13
N SER A 131 18.61 -7.19 -5.71
CA SER A 131 17.76 -5.99 -5.78
C SER A 131 18.57 -4.70 -5.94
N THR A 132 19.84 -4.87 -6.29
CA THR A 132 20.80 -3.82 -6.61
C THR A 132 20.39 -3.12 -7.91
N LEU A 133 20.40 -1.78 -7.89
CA LEU A 133 20.05 -1.00 -9.08
C LEU A 133 21.06 -1.17 -10.23
N ALA A 134 22.28 -1.61 -9.91
CA ALA A 134 23.28 -1.98 -10.92
C ALA A 134 22.78 -3.15 -11.78
N ASP A 135 22.22 -4.18 -11.16
CA ASP A 135 21.68 -5.34 -11.89
C ASP A 135 20.37 -5.00 -12.60
N ALA A 136 19.55 -4.13 -12.01
CA ALA A 136 18.32 -3.63 -12.62
C ALA A 136 18.57 -2.91 -13.96
N HIS A 137 19.75 -2.29 -14.13
CA HIS A 137 20.14 -1.55 -15.34
C HIS A 137 21.27 -2.22 -16.12
N ALA A 138 21.61 -3.48 -15.81
CA ALA A 138 22.65 -4.21 -16.50
C ALA A 138 22.26 -4.49 -17.96
N THR A 139 23.26 -4.47 -18.85
CA THR A 139 23.14 -4.83 -20.27
C THR A 139 24.18 -5.91 -20.61
N PRO A 140 23.77 -7.15 -20.93
CA PRO A 140 22.39 -7.65 -21.01
C PRO A 140 21.72 -7.79 -19.63
N TYR A 141 20.42 -7.58 -19.59
CA TYR A 141 19.62 -7.77 -18.38
C TYR A 141 19.40 -9.26 -18.10
N ILE A 142 19.57 -9.67 -16.84
CA ILE A 142 19.36 -11.05 -16.39
C ILE A 142 18.11 -11.09 -15.51
N THR A 143 17.16 -11.98 -15.85
CA THR A 143 15.92 -12.14 -15.09
C THR A 143 16.17 -12.92 -13.79
N HIS A 144 16.00 -12.25 -12.65
CA HIS A 144 16.09 -12.88 -11.33
C HIS A 144 14.69 -13.24 -10.80
N TRP A 145 14.28 -14.50 -10.99
CA TRP A 145 13.00 -15.03 -10.49
C TRP A 145 12.75 -14.87 -8.97
N PRO A 146 13.77 -14.88 -8.07
CA PRO A 146 13.53 -14.60 -6.66
C PRO A 146 12.90 -13.22 -6.38
N GLN A 147 13.01 -12.25 -7.31
CA GLN A 147 12.38 -10.93 -7.18
C GLN A 147 10.84 -11.01 -7.14
N GLU A 148 10.24 -12.05 -7.74
CA GLU A 148 8.79 -12.30 -7.68
C GLU A 148 8.28 -12.40 -6.25
N ALA A 149 9.04 -13.01 -5.33
CA ALA A 149 8.65 -13.11 -3.94
C ALA A 149 8.43 -11.72 -3.30
N THR A 150 9.24 -10.73 -3.68
CA THR A 150 9.08 -9.35 -3.23
C THR A 150 7.82 -8.72 -3.83
N ILE A 151 7.56 -8.95 -5.13
CA ILE A 151 6.36 -8.46 -5.82
C ILE A 151 5.08 -9.05 -5.20
N VAL A 152 5.06 -10.35 -4.91
CA VAL A 152 3.94 -11.04 -4.26
C VAL A 152 3.60 -10.37 -2.92
N LEU A 153 4.59 -10.26 -2.02
CA LEU A 153 4.39 -9.73 -0.66
C LEU A 153 3.89 -8.28 -0.68
N LEU A 154 4.51 -7.43 -1.49
CA LEU A 154 4.21 -6.00 -1.55
C LEU A 154 2.89 -5.72 -2.29
N SER A 155 2.55 -6.52 -3.29
CA SER A 155 1.25 -6.39 -4.00
C SER A 155 0.09 -6.79 -3.10
N MET A 156 0.24 -7.87 -2.33
CA MET A 156 -0.76 -8.28 -1.33
C MET A 156 -0.94 -7.23 -0.24
N GLN A 157 0.16 -6.68 0.28
CA GLN A 157 0.11 -5.61 1.28
C GLN A 157 -0.51 -4.32 0.75
N SER A 158 -0.20 -3.94 -0.49
CA SER A 158 -0.80 -2.76 -1.14
C SER A 158 -2.31 -2.90 -1.28
N ALA A 159 -2.81 -4.11 -1.58
CA ALA A 159 -4.24 -4.38 -1.61
C ALA A 159 -4.92 -4.18 -0.25
N GLY A 160 -4.27 -4.58 0.85
CA GLY A 160 -4.79 -4.36 2.20
C GLY A 160 -5.00 -2.88 2.54
N GLN A 161 -4.11 -2.00 2.04
CA GLN A 161 -4.25 -0.55 2.19
C GLN A 161 -5.48 0.00 1.46
N THR A 162 -5.72 -0.46 0.23
CA THR A 162 -6.90 -0.07 -0.55
C THR A 162 -8.20 -0.59 0.06
N VAL A 163 -8.18 -1.78 0.66
CA VAL A 163 -9.34 -2.27 1.43
C VAL A 163 -9.56 -1.39 2.68
N ALA A 164 -8.50 -1.00 3.39
CA ALA A 164 -8.60 -0.15 4.57
C ALA A 164 -9.21 1.23 4.25
N SER A 165 -8.85 1.88 3.13
CA SER A 165 -9.44 3.17 2.75
C SER A 165 -10.96 3.07 2.52
N ARG A 166 -11.41 1.99 1.89
CA ARG A 166 -12.83 1.70 1.68
C ARG A 166 -13.57 1.42 3.00
N VAL A 167 -12.95 0.66 3.90
CA VAL A 167 -13.53 0.34 5.22
C VAL A 167 -13.69 1.58 6.10
N LEU A 168 -12.72 2.51 6.06
CA LEU A 168 -12.78 3.78 6.79
C LEU A 168 -13.76 4.79 6.17
N GLY A 169 -14.27 4.53 4.96
CA GLY A 169 -15.27 5.35 4.30
C GLY A 169 -14.73 6.61 3.59
N TYR A 170 -13.41 6.75 3.51
CA TYR A 170 -12.73 7.85 2.80
C TYR A 170 -12.48 7.47 1.34
N ASN A 171 -13.57 7.28 0.60
CA ASN A 171 -13.49 6.87 -0.81
C ASN A 171 -12.81 7.91 -1.70
N GLU A 172 -12.74 9.18 -1.26
CA GLU A 172 -12.01 10.24 -1.96
C GLU A 172 -10.49 10.12 -1.86
N VAL A 173 -9.96 9.28 -0.96
CA VAL A 173 -8.53 8.97 -0.82
C VAL A 173 -8.32 7.46 -1.02
N PRO A 174 -8.36 6.96 -2.27
CA PRO A 174 -8.20 5.54 -2.55
C PRO A 174 -6.78 5.02 -2.23
N THR A 175 -5.82 5.91 -1.96
CA THR A 175 -4.40 5.67 -1.66
C THR A 175 -3.54 5.13 -2.81
N VAL A 176 -4.13 4.48 -3.81
CA VAL A 176 -3.41 3.86 -4.95
C VAL A 176 -3.89 4.37 -6.31
N VAL A 177 -5.20 4.65 -6.47
CA VAL A 177 -5.77 5.07 -7.76
C VAL A 177 -5.78 6.60 -7.88
N ILE A 178 -4.65 7.16 -8.30
CA ILE A 178 -4.47 8.62 -8.39
C ILE A 178 -5.33 9.24 -9.49
N THR A 179 -5.51 8.55 -10.62
CA THR A 179 -6.22 9.12 -11.79
C THR A 179 -7.66 9.51 -11.45
N SER A 180 -8.41 8.61 -10.78
CA SER A 180 -9.78 8.92 -10.36
C SER A 180 -9.80 10.08 -9.36
N LEU A 181 -8.82 10.15 -8.45
CA LEU A 181 -8.69 11.24 -7.49
C LEU A 181 -8.42 12.59 -8.17
N LEU A 182 -7.60 12.63 -9.22
CA LEU A 182 -7.33 13.85 -10.00
C LEU A 182 -8.57 14.29 -10.78
N CYS A 183 -9.26 13.37 -11.46
CA CYS A 183 -10.52 13.67 -12.13
C CYS A 183 -11.55 14.23 -11.15
N ASP A 184 -11.74 13.56 -10.01
CA ASP A 184 -12.62 13.96 -8.92
C ASP A 184 -12.28 15.34 -8.35
N LEU A 185 -10.99 15.66 -8.26
CA LEU A 185 -10.50 16.96 -7.81
C LEU A 185 -10.85 18.06 -8.83
N MET A 186 -10.62 17.81 -10.12
CA MET A 186 -10.90 18.78 -11.18
C MET A 186 -12.40 18.96 -11.44
N MET A 187 -13.21 17.93 -11.20
CA MET A 187 -14.66 17.98 -11.31
C MET A 187 -15.35 18.60 -10.08
N ASP A 188 -14.62 18.92 -9.00
CA ASP A 188 -15.22 19.47 -7.79
C ASP A 188 -15.80 20.88 -8.07
N PRO A 189 -17.14 21.08 -8.01
CA PRO A 189 -17.75 22.39 -8.26
C PRO A 189 -17.34 23.44 -7.21
N LYS A 190 -16.79 23.01 -6.08
CA LYS A 190 -16.31 23.84 -4.97
C LYS A 190 -14.78 23.89 -4.92
N LEU A 191 -14.10 23.63 -6.04
CA LEU A 191 -12.63 23.59 -6.13
C LEU A 191 -11.98 24.87 -5.57
N PHE A 192 -12.51 26.04 -5.95
CA PHE A 192 -11.96 27.35 -5.58
C PHE A 192 -12.55 27.96 -4.31
N LEU A 193 -13.45 27.25 -3.61
CA LEU A 193 -13.95 27.73 -2.31
C LEU A 193 -12.90 27.56 -1.23
N LEU A 194 -12.85 28.52 -0.30
CA LEU A 194 -11.87 28.58 0.79
C LEU A 194 -11.95 27.40 1.76
N ARG A 195 -13.13 26.76 1.91
CA ARG A 195 -13.33 25.61 2.81
C ARG A 195 -13.95 24.45 2.04
N ASN A 196 -13.16 23.42 1.81
CA ASN A 196 -13.62 22.15 1.25
C ASN A 196 -12.69 21.01 1.69
N GLU A 197 -13.02 20.37 2.81
CA GLU A 197 -12.19 19.30 3.39
C GLU A 197 -11.94 18.14 2.42
N LYS A 198 -12.92 17.80 1.57
CA LYS A 198 -12.76 16.71 0.59
C LYS A 198 -11.77 17.08 -0.50
N ARG A 199 -11.86 18.31 -1.02
CA ARG A 199 -10.87 18.85 -1.97
C ARG A 199 -9.48 18.89 -1.35
N ASP A 200 -9.36 19.38 -0.12
CA ASP A 200 -8.07 19.49 0.58
C ASP A 200 -7.43 18.11 0.75
N ARG A 201 -8.20 17.10 1.17
CA ARG A 201 -7.71 15.71 1.25
C ARG A 201 -7.23 15.17 -0.09
N ARG A 202 -7.96 15.42 -1.19
CA ARG A 202 -7.56 14.99 -2.54
C ARG A 202 -6.25 15.65 -2.96
N VAL A 203 -6.13 16.97 -2.79
CA VAL A 203 -4.90 17.71 -3.11
C VAL A 203 -3.71 17.18 -2.30
N ILE A 204 -3.88 17.04 -0.98
CA ILE A 204 -2.81 16.55 -0.10
C ILE A 204 -2.43 15.11 -0.46
N ALA A 205 -3.40 14.23 -0.73
CA ALA A 205 -3.13 12.85 -1.14
C ALA A 205 -2.32 12.78 -2.45
N PHE A 206 -2.65 13.61 -3.44
CA PHE A 206 -1.88 13.71 -4.68
C PHE A 206 -0.44 14.17 -4.41
N ILE A 207 -0.28 15.27 -3.67
CA ILE A 207 1.03 15.84 -3.32
C ILE A 207 1.86 14.82 -2.54
N LEU A 208 1.29 14.15 -1.54
CA LEU A 208 1.99 13.15 -0.74
C LEU A 208 2.42 11.95 -1.57
N THR A 209 1.60 11.51 -2.53
CA THR A 209 1.99 10.43 -3.44
C THR A 209 3.16 10.84 -4.33
N LEU A 210 3.13 12.07 -4.85
CA LEU A 210 4.24 12.64 -5.63
C LEU A 210 5.51 12.77 -4.79
N LEU A 211 5.42 13.32 -3.59
CA LEU A 211 6.55 13.44 -2.66
C LEU A 211 7.10 12.06 -2.26
N GLY A 212 6.23 11.08 -2.06
CA GLY A 212 6.61 9.69 -1.84
C GLY A 212 7.42 9.14 -3.00
N ALA A 213 6.96 9.34 -4.23
CA ALA A 213 7.67 8.90 -5.43
C ALA A 213 9.05 9.58 -5.58
N ILE A 214 9.12 10.89 -5.35
CA ILE A 214 10.39 11.64 -5.35
C ILE A 214 11.35 11.09 -4.30
N ALA A 215 10.85 10.84 -3.08
CA ALA A 215 11.64 10.26 -2.00
C ALA A 215 12.13 8.85 -2.36
N GLY A 216 11.28 8.00 -2.96
CA GLY A 216 11.64 6.65 -3.37
C GLY A 216 12.73 6.62 -4.43
N GLY A 217 12.61 7.45 -5.46
CA GLY A 217 13.68 7.63 -6.45
C GLY A 217 14.98 8.15 -5.82
N GLY A 218 14.87 9.14 -4.92
CA GLY A 218 16.02 9.72 -4.22
C GLY A 218 16.76 8.72 -3.31
N ILE A 219 16.01 7.96 -2.49
CA ILE A 219 16.56 6.93 -1.59
C ILE A 219 17.20 5.80 -2.39
N SER A 220 16.51 5.33 -3.43
CA SER A 220 17.03 4.26 -4.29
C SER A 220 18.34 4.70 -4.96
N LYS A 221 18.39 5.94 -5.46
CA LYS A 221 19.60 6.52 -6.06
C LYS A 221 20.74 6.65 -5.05
N ALA A 222 20.47 7.07 -3.82
CA ALA A 222 21.48 7.29 -2.79
C ALA A 222 22.05 5.97 -2.23
N THR A 223 21.21 4.95 -2.10
CA THR A 223 21.59 3.66 -1.48
C THR A 223 21.99 2.58 -2.49
N GLY A 224 21.62 2.74 -3.76
CA GLY A 224 21.82 1.73 -4.80
C GLY A 224 20.95 0.48 -4.63
N ASN A 225 20.00 0.49 -3.69
CA ASN A 225 19.17 -0.66 -3.33
C ASN A 225 17.76 -0.18 -2.90
N ILE A 226 16.81 -1.10 -2.75
CA ILE A 226 15.42 -0.83 -2.38
C ILE A 226 15.11 -1.09 -0.90
N TRP A 227 15.95 -1.84 -0.17
CA TRP A 227 15.64 -2.24 1.23
C TRP A 227 15.38 -1.04 2.15
N ALA A 228 16.08 0.08 1.94
CA ALA A 228 15.94 1.28 2.77
C ALA A 228 14.53 1.88 2.67
N SER A 229 13.99 1.99 1.45
CA SER A 229 12.61 2.43 1.23
C SER A 229 11.61 1.47 1.88
N LEU A 230 11.83 0.16 1.79
CA LEU A 230 10.93 -0.84 2.39
C LEU A 230 10.88 -0.74 3.91
N TRP A 231 12.01 -0.53 4.59
CA TRP A 231 12.02 -0.30 6.04
C TRP A 231 11.33 0.98 6.46
N ILE A 232 11.48 2.07 5.70
CA ILE A 232 10.76 3.33 5.95
C ILE A 232 9.25 3.10 5.84
N ILE A 233 8.79 2.40 4.79
CA ILE A 233 7.38 2.06 4.61
C ILE A 233 6.88 1.19 5.77
N ALA A 234 7.64 0.18 6.17
CA ALA A 234 7.30 -0.68 7.31
C ALA A 234 7.15 0.14 8.59
N GLY A 235 8.09 1.04 8.86
CA GLY A 235 8.06 1.95 10.02
C GLY A 235 6.83 2.85 10.02
N ILE A 236 6.53 3.51 8.90
CA ILE A 236 5.35 4.37 8.78
C ILE A 236 4.06 3.56 9.02
N LYS A 237 3.93 2.38 8.38
CA LYS A 237 2.75 1.53 8.57
C LYS A 237 2.63 0.95 9.97
N PHE A 238 3.75 0.69 10.64
CA PHE A 238 3.75 0.26 12.04
C PHE A 238 3.27 1.39 12.96
N VAL A 239 3.71 2.62 12.73
CA VAL A 239 3.21 3.80 13.45
C VAL A 239 1.70 3.98 13.23
N ILE A 240 1.20 3.74 12.01
CA ILE A 240 -0.25 3.75 11.73
C ILE A 240 -0.97 2.67 12.54
N ALA A 241 -0.45 1.43 12.57
CA ALA A 241 -1.04 0.33 13.33
C ALA A 241 -1.11 0.64 14.84
N VAL A 242 -0.03 1.20 15.40
CA VAL A 242 0.03 1.63 16.80
C VAL A 242 -0.87 2.84 17.05
N SER A 243 -1.01 3.76 16.10
CA SER A 243 -1.90 4.93 16.28
C SER A 243 -3.37 4.50 16.47
N PHE A 244 -3.79 3.41 15.82
CA PHE A 244 -5.14 2.86 16.04
C PHE A 244 -5.35 2.30 17.46
N THR A 245 -4.31 1.92 18.21
CA THR A 245 -4.48 1.46 19.60
C THR A 245 -4.91 2.59 20.52
N PHE A 246 -4.50 3.83 20.22
CA PHE A 246 -4.80 5.03 21.03
C PHE A 246 -5.95 5.87 20.48
N TRP A 247 -6.50 5.52 19.31
CA TRP A 247 -7.57 6.29 18.69
C TRP A 247 -8.86 6.28 19.51
N HIS A 248 -9.63 7.36 19.46
CA HIS A 248 -10.89 7.46 20.20
C HIS A 248 -11.94 6.48 19.65
N ALA A 249 -12.51 5.67 20.54
CA ALA A 249 -13.67 4.85 20.26
C ALA A 249 -14.96 5.67 20.30
N LYS A 250 -16.00 5.12 19.67
CA LYS A 250 -17.35 5.68 19.66
C LYS A 250 -18.10 5.39 20.96
#